data_AF-A0A3P3EAG4-F1
#
_entry.id   AF-A0A3P3EAG4-F1
#
_cell.length_a   1.000
_cell.length_b   1.000
_cell.length_c   1.000
_cell.angle_alpha   90.00
_cell.angle_beta   90.00
_cell.angle_gamma   90.00
#
_symmetry.space_group_name_H-M   'P 1'
#
loop_
_entity.id
_entity.type
_entity.pdbx_description
1 polymer ?
#
loop_
_entity_poly.entity_id
_entity_poly.type
_entity_poly.pdbx_seq_one_letter_code
_entity_poly.pdbx_strand_id
1 'polypeptide(L)'
;MAPEALRDNWNAAWRALGVAAADEALCIELQRRYGEPQRHYHTLQHLGECLAWFEREKEAAEHPGEVALALWFHDAVYDVHAHDNEARSADWARGAMLSADVPADAAQRVHALVMATRHDAVPEGRDAELLVDIDLSILGADPARFDEYERQVHAEYAFVPDEVRRPRRRAILQRFLAREAIYATPRVHALLEARARANLARSIAALA
;
A
#
# COMPACT_ATOMS: atom_id res chain seq x y z
N MET A 1 -1.28 -2.67 13.20
CA MET A 1 -0.80 -3.88 13.91
C MET A 1 0.22 -3.52 14.98
N ALA A 2 0.38 -4.33 16.03
CA ALA A 2 1.49 -4.19 16.99
C ALA A 2 2.84 -4.62 16.38
N PRO A 3 4.00 -4.16 16.89
CA PRO A 3 5.32 -4.52 16.35
C PRO A 3 5.58 -6.04 16.28
N GLU A 4 5.14 -6.79 17.28
CA GLU A 4 5.26 -8.26 17.30
C GLU A 4 4.45 -8.90 16.16
N ALA A 5 3.22 -8.44 15.95
CA ALA A 5 2.37 -8.92 14.87
C ALA A 5 2.94 -8.60 13.46
N LEU A 6 3.64 -7.47 13.31
CA LEU A 6 4.37 -7.16 12.08
C LEU A 6 5.46 -8.19 11.82
N ARG A 7 6.28 -8.49 12.83
CA ARG A 7 7.35 -9.50 12.72
C ARG A 7 6.81 -10.90 12.44
N ASP A 8 5.70 -11.27 13.06
CA ASP A 8 5.05 -12.57 12.81
C ASP A 8 4.53 -12.68 11.38
N ASN A 9 3.89 -11.61 10.87
CA ASN A 9 3.44 -11.55 9.48
C ASN A 9 4.63 -11.64 8.49
N TRP A 10 5.71 -10.90 8.72
CA TRP A 10 6.95 -10.98 7.93
C TRP A 10 7.48 -12.42 7.87
N ASN A 11 7.66 -13.06 9.02
CA ASN A 11 8.14 -14.43 9.11
C ASN A 11 7.18 -15.45 8.46
N ALA A 12 5.87 -15.21 8.52
CA ALA A 12 4.88 -16.05 7.86
C ALA A 12 4.94 -15.91 6.33
N ALA A 13 5.13 -14.69 5.82
CA ALA A 13 5.22 -14.41 4.38
C ALA A 13 6.38 -15.16 3.72
N TRP A 14 7.59 -15.08 4.32
CA TRP A 14 8.76 -15.80 3.82
C TRP A 14 8.64 -17.32 3.94
N ARG A 15 8.06 -17.82 5.04
CA ARG A 15 7.82 -19.28 5.20
C ARG A 15 6.85 -19.83 4.16
N ALA A 16 5.85 -19.04 3.75
CA ALA A 16 4.93 -19.44 2.67
C ALA A 16 5.65 -19.60 1.32
N LEU A 17 6.84 -19.01 1.16
CA LEU A 17 7.69 -19.14 -0.02
C LEU A 17 8.82 -20.17 0.16
N GLY A 18 8.79 -20.98 1.23
CA GLY A 18 9.79 -22.00 1.51
C GLY A 18 11.08 -21.49 2.17
N VAL A 19 11.15 -20.20 2.54
CA VAL A 19 12.29 -19.61 3.23
C VAL A 19 12.12 -19.81 4.74
N ALA A 20 12.94 -20.68 5.33
CA ALA A 20 12.80 -21.10 6.73
C ALA A 20 13.07 -19.98 7.74
N ALA A 21 14.03 -19.10 7.45
CA ALA A 21 14.39 -17.96 8.26
C ALA A 21 14.45 -16.71 7.39
N ALA A 22 13.53 -15.78 7.62
CA ALA A 22 13.55 -14.49 6.94
C ALA A 22 14.77 -13.68 7.39
N ASP A 23 15.34 -12.88 6.50
CA ASP A 23 16.44 -11.97 6.84
C ASP A 23 15.93 -10.89 7.82
N GLU A 24 16.41 -10.94 9.06
CA GLU A 24 16.07 -9.97 10.10
C GLU A 24 16.64 -8.58 9.78
N ALA A 25 17.83 -8.51 9.16
CA ALA A 25 18.43 -7.23 8.80
C ALA A 25 17.60 -6.50 7.75
N LEU A 26 17.05 -7.24 6.77
CA LEU A 26 16.13 -6.70 5.77
C LEU A 26 14.83 -6.20 6.40
N CYS A 27 14.26 -6.94 7.35
CA CYS A 27 13.07 -6.51 8.08
C CYS A 27 13.30 -5.21 8.88
N ILE A 28 14.46 -5.11 9.54
CA ILE A 28 14.86 -3.91 10.29
C ILE A 28 15.06 -2.73 9.33
N GLU A 29 15.72 -2.95 8.19
CA GLU A 29 15.94 -1.91 7.19
C GLU A 29 14.61 -1.39 6.60
N LEU A 30 13.67 -2.27 6.26
CA LEU A 30 12.32 -1.85 5.84
C LEU A 30 11.62 -1.01 6.92
N GLN A 31 11.62 -1.47 8.18
CA GLN A 31 11.04 -0.71 9.27
C GLN A 31 11.70 0.66 9.47
N ARG A 32 13.03 0.74 9.28
CA ARG A 32 13.78 1.99 9.33
C ARG A 32 13.33 2.93 8.20
N ARG A 33 13.12 2.43 6.98
CA ARG A 33 12.60 3.21 5.85
C ARG A 33 11.22 3.78 6.14
N TYR A 34 10.29 2.96 6.63
CA TYR A 34 8.96 3.41 7.05
C TYR A 34 8.97 4.37 8.26
N GLY A 35 10.10 4.48 8.97
CA GLY A 35 10.32 5.43 10.06
C GLY A 35 11.09 6.69 9.67
N GLU A 36 11.35 6.92 8.38
CA GLU A 36 12.05 8.12 7.92
C GLU A 36 11.23 9.40 8.21
N PRO A 37 11.87 10.51 8.66
CA PRO A 37 11.17 11.65 9.26
C PRO A 37 10.30 12.45 8.30
N GLN A 38 10.51 12.33 6.98
CA GLN A 38 9.69 12.99 5.97
C GLN A 38 8.34 12.27 5.71
N ARG A 39 8.19 11.03 6.18
CA ARG A 39 6.97 10.25 6.01
C ARG A 39 5.99 10.59 7.13
N HIS A 40 4.76 10.92 6.77
CA HIS A 40 3.69 11.17 7.73
C HIS A 40 2.52 10.22 7.55
N TYR A 41 2.20 9.84 6.30
CA TYR A 41 1.21 8.82 5.99
C TYR A 41 1.87 7.49 5.69
N HIS A 42 2.85 7.46 4.78
CA HIS A 42 3.51 6.25 4.27
C HIS A 42 4.53 5.71 5.28
N THR A 43 4.03 5.36 6.47
CA THR A 43 4.76 4.99 7.68
C THR A 43 4.44 3.56 8.10
N LEU A 44 5.01 3.11 9.23
CA LEU A 44 4.65 1.82 9.84
C LEU A 44 3.16 1.73 10.23
N GLN A 45 2.47 2.87 10.43
CA GLN A 45 1.03 2.87 10.65
C GLN A 45 0.30 2.37 9.40
N HIS A 46 0.57 2.95 8.23
CA HIS A 46 -0.03 2.55 6.94
C HIS A 46 0.27 1.08 6.64
N LEU A 47 1.55 0.68 6.70
CA LEU A 47 1.93 -0.72 6.49
C LEU A 47 1.17 -1.67 7.45
N GLY A 48 1.07 -1.29 8.73
CA GLY A 48 0.36 -2.08 9.73
C GLY A 48 -1.16 -2.08 9.57
N GLU A 49 -1.75 -1.11 8.87
CA GLU A 49 -3.17 -1.06 8.47
C GLU A 49 -3.40 -1.95 7.25
N CYS A 50 -2.53 -1.87 6.23
CA CYS A 50 -2.57 -2.74 5.05
C CYS A 50 -2.44 -4.22 5.43
N LEU A 51 -1.45 -4.59 6.26
CA LEU A 51 -1.27 -5.97 6.67
C LEU A 51 -2.42 -6.48 7.56
N ALA A 52 -3.05 -5.60 8.34
CA ALA A 52 -4.25 -5.98 9.11
C ALA A 52 -5.44 -6.27 8.19
N TRP A 53 -5.60 -5.52 7.10
CA TRP A 53 -6.57 -5.84 6.05
C TRP A 53 -6.24 -7.12 5.32
N PHE A 54 -4.96 -7.31 4.97
CA PHE A 54 -4.50 -8.52 4.33
C PHE A 54 -4.82 -9.77 5.15
N GLU A 55 -4.55 -9.79 6.46
CA GLU A 55 -4.88 -10.96 7.28
C GLU A 55 -6.39 -11.27 7.32
N ARG A 56 -7.27 -10.29 7.10
CA ARG A 56 -8.73 -10.50 7.04
C ARG A 56 -9.22 -11.06 5.71
N GLU A 57 -8.49 -10.77 4.63
CA GLU A 57 -8.82 -11.15 3.26
C GLU A 57 -7.82 -12.16 2.66
N LYS A 58 -6.94 -12.72 3.48
CA LYS A 58 -5.87 -13.63 3.08
C LYS A 58 -6.36 -14.85 2.29
N GLU A 59 -7.55 -15.34 2.60
CA GLU A 59 -8.18 -16.46 1.89
C GLU A 59 -8.61 -16.12 0.46
N ALA A 60 -8.72 -14.82 0.14
CA ALA A 60 -8.96 -14.37 -1.22
C ALA A 60 -7.67 -14.33 -2.06
N ALA A 61 -6.48 -14.42 -1.47
CA ALA A 61 -5.23 -14.40 -2.21
C ALA A 61 -4.89 -15.77 -2.83
N GLU A 62 -4.43 -15.77 -4.08
CA GLU A 62 -3.89 -16.95 -4.76
C GLU A 62 -2.47 -17.25 -4.26
N HIS A 63 -1.65 -16.21 -4.07
CA HIS A 63 -0.30 -16.29 -3.53
C HIS A 63 -0.15 -15.41 -2.27
N PRO A 64 -0.68 -15.82 -1.11
CA PRO A 64 -0.72 -14.97 0.08
C PRO A 64 0.67 -14.53 0.59
N GLY A 65 1.69 -15.36 0.46
CA GLY A 65 3.06 -14.97 0.81
C GLY A 65 3.60 -13.85 -0.08
N GLU A 66 3.29 -13.90 -1.38
CA GLU A 66 3.70 -12.92 -2.37
C GLU A 66 2.97 -11.59 -2.17
N VAL A 67 1.66 -11.62 -1.93
CA VAL A 67 0.87 -10.41 -1.60
C VAL A 67 1.39 -9.75 -0.32
N ALA A 68 1.66 -10.52 0.73
CA ALA A 68 2.22 -9.98 1.97
C ALA A 68 3.58 -9.30 1.72
N LEU A 69 4.49 -9.93 0.99
CA LEU A 69 5.78 -9.31 0.66
C LEU A 69 5.60 -8.07 -0.21
N ALA A 70 4.72 -8.09 -1.20
CA ALA A 70 4.43 -6.91 -1.99
C ALA A 70 3.93 -5.73 -1.12
N LEU A 71 3.06 -5.99 -0.13
CA LEU A 71 2.65 -4.98 0.86
C LEU A 71 3.81 -4.49 1.73
N TRP A 72 4.74 -5.36 2.13
CA TRP A 72 5.95 -4.93 2.86
C TRP A 72 6.85 -4.00 2.04
N PHE A 73 6.86 -4.16 0.72
CA PHE A 73 7.77 -3.44 -0.16
C PHE A 73 7.15 -2.24 -0.87
N HIS A 74 5.83 -2.13 -1.01
CA HIS A 74 5.21 -1.19 -1.96
C HIS A 74 5.67 0.28 -1.80
N ASP A 75 5.83 0.74 -0.55
CA ASP A 75 6.31 2.09 -0.20
C ASP A 75 7.71 2.07 0.45
N ALA A 76 8.46 0.97 0.31
CA ALA A 76 9.78 0.83 0.93
C ALA A 76 10.74 1.94 0.50
N VAL A 77 10.66 2.36 -0.76
CA VAL A 77 11.28 3.59 -1.27
C VAL A 77 10.21 4.67 -1.39
N TYR A 78 10.44 5.83 -0.77
CA TYR A 78 9.50 6.95 -0.81
C TYR A 78 10.26 8.28 -0.76
N ASP A 79 10.34 8.91 -1.92
CA ASP A 79 10.80 10.28 -2.10
C ASP A 79 9.71 11.07 -2.81
N VAL A 80 9.15 12.07 -2.12
CA VAL A 80 8.08 12.96 -2.62
C VAL A 80 8.50 13.80 -3.83
N HIS A 81 9.80 13.83 -4.16
CA HIS A 81 10.34 14.49 -5.34
C HIS A 81 10.63 13.54 -6.51
N ALA A 82 10.57 12.23 -6.27
CA ALA A 82 10.81 11.19 -7.28
C ALA A 82 9.51 10.67 -7.91
N HIS A 83 9.62 9.99 -9.05
CA HIS A 83 8.49 9.43 -9.80
C HIS A 83 8.63 7.91 -10.08
N ASP A 84 9.71 7.32 -9.57
CA ASP A 84 10.11 5.93 -9.74
C ASP A 84 10.13 5.16 -8.41
N ASN A 85 9.46 5.69 -7.36
CA ASN A 85 9.41 5.08 -6.04
C ASN A 85 8.93 3.63 -6.10
N GLU A 86 7.79 3.37 -6.76
CA GLU A 86 7.21 2.02 -6.86
C GLU A 86 8.12 1.09 -7.67
N ALA A 87 8.77 1.58 -8.71
CA ALA A 87 9.72 0.80 -9.50
C ALA A 87 10.94 0.39 -8.67
N ARG A 88 11.50 1.33 -7.89
CA ARG A 88 12.63 1.07 -6.99
C ARG A 88 12.25 0.13 -5.85
N SER A 89 11.04 0.28 -5.30
CA SER A 89 10.45 -0.64 -4.32
C SER A 89 10.28 -2.05 -4.90
N ALA A 90 9.76 -2.16 -6.13
CA ALA A 90 9.55 -3.43 -6.82
C ALA A 90 10.88 -4.15 -7.13
N ASP A 91 11.87 -3.41 -7.62
CA ASP A 91 13.21 -3.92 -7.89
C ASP A 91 13.90 -4.42 -6.62
N TRP A 92 13.73 -3.69 -5.51
CA TRP A 92 14.26 -4.11 -4.22
C TRP A 92 13.58 -5.40 -3.72
N ALA A 93 12.26 -5.48 -3.80
CA ALA A 93 11.50 -6.70 -3.44
C ALA A 93 12.00 -7.91 -4.24
N ARG A 94 12.09 -7.76 -5.57
CA ARG A 94 12.57 -8.81 -6.48
C ARG A 94 14.00 -9.24 -6.14
N GLY A 95 14.90 -8.28 -5.92
CA GLY A 95 16.30 -8.54 -5.57
C GLY A 95 16.44 -9.27 -4.23
N ALA A 96 15.66 -8.88 -3.22
CA ALA A 96 15.63 -9.54 -1.93
C ALA A 96 15.15 -10.99 -2.02
N MET A 97 14.08 -11.24 -2.80
CA MET A 97 13.54 -12.58 -3.01
C MET A 97 14.54 -13.49 -3.76
N LEU A 98 15.16 -12.98 -4.82
CA LEU A 98 16.18 -13.75 -5.56
C LEU A 98 17.41 -14.05 -4.70
N SER A 99 17.81 -13.13 -3.83
CA SER A 99 18.93 -13.35 -2.89
C SER A 99 18.62 -14.37 -1.80
N ALA A 100 17.33 -14.64 -1.55
CA ALA A 100 16.84 -15.65 -0.63
C ALA A 100 16.46 -16.97 -1.34
N ASP A 101 16.94 -17.18 -2.57
CA ASP A 101 16.68 -18.37 -3.41
C ASP A 101 15.20 -18.63 -3.71
N VAL A 102 14.34 -17.61 -3.60
CA VAL A 102 12.94 -17.72 -4.03
C VAL A 102 12.88 -17.81 -5.55
N PRO A 103 12.04 -18.70 -6.12
CA PRO A 103 11.90 -18.85 -7.57
C PRO A 103 11.65 -17.53 -8.30
N ALA A 104 12.29 -17.37 -9.47
CA ALA A 104 12.26 -16.11 -10.23
C ALA A 104 10.85 -15.71 -10.70
N ASP A 105 9.96 -16.68 -10.92
CA ASP A 105 8.57 -16.43 -11.26
C ASP A 105 7.79 -15.79 -10.10
N ALA A 106 7.99 -16.27 -8.86
CA ALA A 106 7.42 -15.66 -7.65
C ALA A 106 8.00 -14.26 -7.40
N ALA A 107 9.31 -14.09 -7.56
CA ALA A 107 9.94 -12.77 -7.45
C ALA A 107 9.39 -11.78 -8.49
N GLN A 108 9.12 -12.25 -9.71
CA GLN A 108 8.53 -11.42 -10.77
C GLN A 108 7.07 -11.07 -10.51
N ARG A 109 6.28 -11.99 -9.91
CA ARG A 109 4.91 -11.70 -9.48
C ARG A 109 4.89 -10.64 -8.38
N VAL A 110 5.74 -10.75 -7.36
CA VAL A 110 5.85 -9.71 -6.32
C VAL A 110 6.26 -8.36 -6.90
N HIS A 111 7.21 -8.34 -7.84
CA HIS A 111 7.55 -7.10 -8.55
C HIS A 111 6.32 -6.50 -9.25
N ALA A 112 5.56 -7.31 -9.99
CA ALA A 112 4.35 -6.84 -10.68
C ALA A 112 3.28 -6.34 -9.70
N LEU A 113 3.11 -7.01 -8.56
CA LEU A 113 2.20 -6.61 -7.50
C LEU A 113 2.58 -5.25 -6.89
N VAL A 114 3.86 -5.02 -6.61
CA VAL A 114 4.33 -3.70 -6.14
C VAL A 114 4.08 -2.64 -7.20
N MET A 115 4.34 -2.92 -8.48
CA MET A 115 4.08 -1.96 -9.56
C MET A 115 2.60 -1.59 -9.72
N ALA A 116 1.68 -2.47 -9.30
CA ALA A 116 0.25 -2.20 -9.36
C ALA A 116 -0.19 -1.08 -8.39
N THR A 117 0.58 -0.77 -7.34
CA THR A 117 0.27 0.34 -6.40
C THR A 117 0.53 1.72 -6.97
N ARG A 118 1.01 1.83 -8.21
CA ARG A 118 1.06 3.12 -8.93
C ARG A 118 -0.34 3.67 -9.24
N HIS A 119 -1.37 2.83 -9.23
CA HIS A 119 -2.76 3.19 -9.55
C HIS A 119 -2.95 3.84 -10.93
N ASP A 120 -1.99 3.62 -11.85
CA ASP A 120 -1.99 4.15 -13.21
C ASP A 120 -2.90 3.33 -14.15
N ALA A 121 -3.15 2.07 -13.81
CA ALA A 121 -3.99 1.14 -14.56
C ALA A 121 -4.96 0.39 -13.63
N VAL A 122 -5.97 -0.24 -14.22
CA VAL A 122 -6.84 -1.19 -13.50
C VAL A 122 -6.00 -2.43 -13.19
N PRO A 123 -5.92 -2.90 -11.92
CA PRO A 123 -5.21 -4.12 -11.61
C PRO A 123 -5.89 -5.31 -12.32
N GLU A 124 -5.08 -6.21 -12.86
CA GLU A 124 -5.57 -7.45 -13.48
C GLU A 124 -5.11 -8.64 -12.65
N GLY A 125 -6.06 -9.49 -12.28
CA GLY A 125 -5.80 -10.71 -11.51
C GLY A 125 -6.03 -10.53 -10.01
N ARG A 126 -6.41 -11.64 -9.37
CA ARG A 126 -6.98 -11.63 -8.02
C ARG A 126 -6.06 -11.02 -6.97
N ASP A 127 -4.77 -11.34 -7.02
CA ASP A 127 -3.79 -10.82 -6.06
C ASP A 127 -3.50 -9.33 -6.26
N ALA A 128 -3.49 -8.85 -7.51
CA ALA A 128 -3.29 -7.44 -7.81
C ALA A 128 -4.51 -6.60 -7.41
N GLU A 129 -5.71 -7.10 -7.71
CA GLU A 129 -6.99 -6.51 -7.27
C GLU A 129 -7.04 -6.41 -5.75
N LEU A 130 -6.74 -7.50 -5.05
CA LEU A 130 -6.72 -7.54 -3.59
C LEU A 130 -5.69 -6.57 -3.00
N LEU A 131 -4.47 -6.54 -3.53
CA LEU A 131 -3.41 -5.68 -3.03
C LEU A 131 -3.76 -4.18 -3.21
N VAL A 132 -4.27 -3.81 -4.39
CA VAL A 132 -4.71 -2.43 -4.66
C VAL A 132 -5.87 -2.03 -3.76
N ASP A 133 -6.82 -2.93 -3.51
CA ASP A 133 -7.92 -2.68 -2.60
C ASP A 133 -7.45 -2.47 -1.15
N ILE A 134 -6.47 -3.25 -0.72
CA ILE A 134 -5.85 -3.14 0.61
C ILE A 134 -5.10 -1.81 0.75
N ASP A 135 -4.30 -1.43 -0.25
CA ASP A 135 -3.58 -0.16 -0.27
C ASP A 135 -4.54 1.05 -0.25
N LEU A 136 -5.65 0.96 -1.00
CA LEU A 136 -6.68 2.00 -1.05
C LEU A 136 -7.69 1.94 0.11
N SER A 137 -7.58 0.98 1.03
CA SER A 137 -8.55 0.77 2.11
C SER A 137 -8.72 1.98 3.03
N ILE A 138 -7.70 2.86 3.12
CA ILE A 138 -7.77 4.12 3.85
C ILE A 138 -8.92 5.02 3.38
N LEU A 139 -9.26 4.96 2.09
CA LEU A 139 -10.34 5.77 1.53
C LEU A 139 -11.66 5.44 2.21
N GLY A 140 -11.90 4.16 2.49
CA GLY A 140 -13.06 3.63 3.20
C GLY A 140 -12.92 3.57 4.73
N ALA A 141 -11.87 4.16 5.30
CA ALA A 141 -11.70 4.22 6.75
C ALA A 141 -12.76 5.10 7.42
N ASP A 142 -12.92 4.94 8.74
CA ASP A 142 -13.82 5.81 9.51
C ASP A 142 -13.42 7.29 9.32
N PRO A 143 -14.39 8.23 9.31
CA PRO A 143 -14.12 9.62 8.94
C PRO A 143 -12.97 10.28 9.70
N ALA A 144 -12.83 10.00 11.00
CA ALA A 144 -11.74 10.54 11.81
C ALA A 144 -10.34 10.06 11.36
N ARG A 145 -10.21 8.79 10.99
CA ARG A 145 -8.96 8.23 10.45
C ARG A 145 -8.68 8.74 9.04
N PHE A 146 -9.71 8.87 8.21
CA PHE A 146 -9.57 9.48 6.89
C PHE A 146 -9.12 10.95 6.97
N ASP A 147 -9.66 11.73 7.91
CA ASP A 147 -9.24 13.12 8.12
C ASP A 147 -7.80 13.21 8.64
N GLU A 148 -7.34 12.22 9.42
CA GLU A 148 -5.93 12.09 9.81
C GLU A 148 -5.05 11.78 8.60
N TYR A 149 -5.44 10.83 7.75
CA TYR A 149 -4.79 10.55 6.47
C TYR A 149 -4.61 11.81 5.63
N GLU A 150 -5.66 12.62 5.47
CA GLU A 150 -5.59 13.87 4.70
C GLU A 150 -4.56 14.85 5.29
N ARG A 151 -4.49 14.96 6.62
CA ARG A 151 -3.47 15.79 7.29
C ARG A 151 -2.06 15.23 7.12
N GLN A 152 -1.90 13.92 7.21
CA GLN A 152 -0.62 13.23 7.04
C GLN A 152 -0.09 13.41 5.61
N VAL A 153 -0.92 13.14 4.59
CA VAL A 153 -0.56 13.39 3.18
C VAL A 153 -0.29 14.87 2.94
N HIS A 154 -1.07 15.78 3.53
CA HIS A 154 -0.77 17.21 3.41
C HIS A 154 0.62 17.56 3.95
N ALA A 155 1.04 16.99 5.08
CA ALA A 155 2.35 17.22 5.67
C ALA A 155 3.50 16.72 4.75
N GLU A 156 3.34 15.55 4.12
CA GLU A 156 4.34 15.02 3.15
C GLU A 156 4.56 15.96 1.96
N TYR A 157 3.52 16.67 1.54
CA TYR A 157 3.55 17.61 0.42
C TYR A 157 3.53 19.08 0.84
N ALA A 158 3.88 19.39 2.10
CA ALA A 158 3.83 20.76 2.64
C ALA A 158 4.78 21.73 1.92
N PHE A 159 5.81 21.21 1.25
CA PHE A 159 6.73 21.99 0.42
C PHE A 159 6.11 22.47 -0.90
N VAL A 160 4.98 21.90 -1.34
CA VAL A 160 4.26 22.31 -2.55
C VAL A 160 3.27 23.42 -2.22
N PRO A 161 3.34 24.60 -2.87
CA PRO A 161 2.40 25.69 -2.64
C PRO A 161 0.94 25.29 -2.85
N ASP A 162 0.03 25.86 -2.05
CA ASP A 162 -1.39 25.50 -2.01
C ASP A 162 -2.09 25.69 -3.36
N GLU A 163 -1.73 26.73 -4.12
CA GLU A 163 -2.24 27.02 -5.45
C GLU A 163 -1.91 25.93 -6.48
N VAL A 164 -0.84 25.16 -6.24
CA VAL A 164 -0.45 24.00 -7.08
C VAL A 164 -1.00 22.70 -6.49
N ARG A 165 -0.91 22.53 -5.16
CA ARG A 165 -1.26 21.29 -4.46
C ARG A 165 -2.76 21.04 -4.46
N ARG A 166 -3.60 22.05 -4.15
CA ARG A 166 -5.06 21.87 -4.02
C ARG A 166 -5.70 21.36 -5.31
N PRO A 167 -5.47 21.95 -6.51
CA PRO A 167 -6.06 21.45 -7.74
C PRO A 167 -5.57 20.03 -8.09
N ARG A 168 -4.28 19.73 -7.87
CA ARG A 168 -3.71 18.40 -8.11
C ARG A 168 -4.31 17.34 -7.19
N ARG A 169 -4.39 17.64 -5.88
CA ARG A 169 -5.01 16.74 -4.90
C ARG A 169 -6.47 16.48 -5.25
N ARG A 170 -7.22 17.53 -5.59
CA ARG A 170 -8.61 17.39 -6.04
C ARG A 170 -8.73 16.46 -7.24
N ALA A 171 -7.88 16.63 -8.26
CA ALA A 171 -7.88 15.78 -9.45
C ALA A 171 -7.59 14.31 -9.12
N ILE A 172 -6.64 14.03 -8.22
CA ILE A 172 -6.35 12.66 -7.75
C ILE A 172 -7.58 12.04 -7.09
N LEU A 173 -8.21 12.74 -6.15
CA LEU A 173 -9.40 12.25 -5.45
C LEU A 173 -10.58 12.04 -6.41
N GLN A 174 -10.76 12.94 -7.38
CA GLN A 174 -11.78 12.81 -8.43
C GLN A 174 -11.55 11.58 -9.31
N ARG A 175 -10.30 11.24 -9.64
CA ARG A 175 -9.99 10.01 -10.40
C ARG A 175 -10.43 8.76 -9.64
N PHE A 176 -10.19 8.69 -8.34
CA PHE A 176 -10.67 7.56 -7.51
C PHE A 176 -12.20 7.53 -7.44
N LEU A 177 -12.84 8.68 -7.19
CA LEU A 177 -14.30 8.77 -7.08
C LEU A 177 -15.02 8.40 -8.38
N ALA A 178 -14.38 8.66 -9.53
CA ALA A 178 -14.92 8.37 -10.86
C ALA A 178 -14.81 6.89 -11.28
N ARG A 179 -14.11 6.04 -10.51
CA ARG A 179 -14.09 4.59 -10.78
C ARG A 179 -15.50 4.00 -10.64
N GLU A 180 -15.85 3.06 -11.50
CA GLU A 180 -17.13 2.32 -11.42
C GLU A 180 -17.25 1.61 -10.07
N ALA A 181 -16.18 0.93 -9.65
CA ALA A 181 -15.97 0.44 -8.30
C ALA A 181 -14.59 0.89 -7.81
N ILE A 182 -14.50 1.43 -6.58
CA ILE A 182 -13.20 1.79 -5.99
C ILE A 182 -12.45 0.51 -5.63
N TYR A 183 -13.17 -0.49 -5.12
CA TYR A 183 -12.64 -1.78 -4.71
C TYR A 183 -13.16 -2.92 -5.60
N ALA A 184 -12.27 -3.78 -6.08
CA ALA A 184 -12.60 -4.91 -6.95
C ALA A 184 -13.05 -6.17 -6.18
N THR A 185 -12.46 -6.40 -5.01
CA THR A 185 -12.73 -7.53 -4.13
C THR A 185 -14.13 -7.40 -3.52
N PRO A 186 -15.05 -8.36 -3.74
CA PRO A 186 -16.45 -8.21 -3.35
C PRO A 186 -16.68 -7.87 -1.87
N ARG A 187 -15.89 -8.48 -0.97
CA ARG A 187 -16.01 -8.23 0.47
C ARG A 187 -15.46 -6.87 0.88
N VAL A 188 -14.34 -6.44 0.30
CA VAL A 188 -13.76 -5.11 0.55
C VAL A 188 -14.71 -4.03 0.02
N HIS A 189 -15.23 -4.21 -1.19
CA HIS A 189 -16.25 -3.33 -1.78
C HIS A 189 -17.47 -3.19 -0.87
N ALA A 190 -18.07 -4.31 -0.43
CA ALA A 190 -19.25 -4.28 0.44
C ALA A 190 -19.01 -3.53 1.76
N LEU A 191 -17.78 -3.60 2.31
CA LEU A 191 -17.43 -2.96 3.57
C LEU A 191 -17.06 -1.47 3.42
N LEU A 192 -16.39 -1.10 2.33
CA LEU A 192 -15.66 0.17 2.24
C LEU A 192 -16.19 1.14 1.18
N GLU A 193 -16.85 0.66 0.12
CA GLU A 193 -17.19 1.47 -1.07
C GLU A 193 -18.00 2.73 -0.70
N ALA A 194 -19.12 2.54 0.02
CA ALA A 194 -20.01 3.63 0.36
C ALA A 194 -19.31 4.71 1.20
N ARG A 195 -18.46 4.28 2.14
CA ARG A 195 -17.71 5.20 3.01
C ARG A 195 -16.60 5.90 2.23
N ALA A 196 -15.90 5.19 1.35
CA ALA A 196 -14.88 5.75 0.49
C ALA A 196 -15.44 6.88 -0.38
N ARG A 197 -16.59 6.65 -1.03
CA ARG A 197 -17.25 7.68 -1.83
C ARG A 197 -17.64 8.90 -1.00
N ALA A 198 -18.17 8.70 0.21
CA ALA A 198 -18.52 9.80 1.10
C ALA A 198 -17.29 10.60 1.58
N ASN A 199 -16.20 9.92 1.94
CA ASN A 199 -14.95 10.55 2.36
C ASN A 199 -14.30 11.35 1.21
N LEU A 200 -14.21 10.75 0.02
CA LEU A 200 -13.68 11.40 -1.19
C LEU A 200 -14.50 12.64 -1.56
N ALA A 201 -15.83 12.55 -1.58
CA ALA A 201 -16.70 13.69 -1.88
C ALA A 201 -16.53 14.82 -0.86
N ARG A 202 -16.42 14.49 0.44
CA ARG A 202 -16.17 15.47 1.51
C ARG A 202 -14.83 16.20 1.30
N SER A 203 -13.75 15.48 1.02
CA SER A 203 -12.44 16.09 0.79
C SER A 203 -12.41 16.94 -0.48
N ILE A 204 -12.99 16.45 -1.59
CA ILE A 204 -13.10 17.21 -2.84
C ILE A 204 -13.84 18.55 -2.63
N ALA A 205 -14.91 18.55 -1.84
CA ALA A 205 -15.65 19.77 -1.51
C ALA A 205 -14.83 20.76 -0.68
N ALA A 206 -13.98 20.28 0.24
CA ALA A 206 -13.09 21.13 1.05
C ALA A 206 -11.91 21.71 0.25
N LEU A 207 -11.56 21.09 -0.89
CA LEU A 207 -10.54 21.54 -1.83
C LEU A 207 -11.07 22.50 -2.91
N ALA A 208 -12.37 22.83 -2.89
CA ALA A 208 -12.97 23.86 -3.74
C ALA A 208 -12.51 25.27 -3.38
#